data_AF-A0AAN5CEA8-F1
#
_entry.id   AF-A0AAN5CEA8-F1
#
_cell.length_a   1.000
_cell.length_b   1.000
_cell.length_c   1.000
_cell.angle_alpha   90.00
_cell.angle_beta   90.00
_cell.angle_gamma   90.00
#
_symmetry.space_group_name_H-M   'P 1'
#
loop_
_entity.id
_entity.type
_entity.pdbx_description
1 polymer ?
#
loop_
_entity_poly.entity_id
_entity_poly.type
_entity_poly.pdbx_seq_one_letter_code
_entity_poly.pdbx_strand_id
1 'polypeptide(L)'
;QTSTKRKIPLLRYVIVMVGTLTTAFGISCGYAYNFAVVCNVDQGTDAKGIYEKSPSNSPVMYFNTNMTNLIYSALPAGTILGLFILIALSNRVSVRTQVIFGTAISTLSTALIPIAFDVWPTSTLVLKIIQGAATAPTIPLVGHIAGHWTPMTEIGLFVAILTSNSQIGLFVTMSSAGPLCDRFGWRSIFYFNAACSAFALLLCCLFFYDTPHQHGRLSEEEFTIISPNRKTEVKEKPRVPFRAFFTHSSVWAVLIAAIGNFNGISPLIVFSAAILKKAVGVTDMEAATYNGVSFLMQLVFKMASGILSDRWTSVSETFKTGFFNTISSGLAGVLMIATAFLPAENKVLCASFITLTQAVIGFNAAGYNRAAMIVTRQYAHFLVTLIGVIIATSTIAEPFLVMVVAPETTWNQWFFLFILHGAILAISNVIFCVLIRAEPAKFTETKPMSQLEDGEKQ
;
A
#
# COMPACT_ATOMS: atom_id res chain seq x y z
N GLN A 1 -49.24 7.25 -11.16
CA GLN A 1 -48.76 6.12 -10.34
C GLN A 1 -47.81 5.29 -11.21
N THR A 2 -46.53 5.67 -11.29
CA THR A 2 -45.41 5.12 -10.51
C THR A 2 -45.09 3.65 -10.79
N SER A 3 -44.14 3.41 -11.71
CA SER A 3 -43.10 2.37 -11.56
C SER A 3 -42.10 2.41 -12.74
N THR A 4 -41.41 3.54 -12.94
CA THR A 4 -40.09 3.51 -13.60
C THR A 4 -39.10 2.98 -12.58
N LYS A 5 -38.95 1.65 -12.50
CA LYS A 5 -37.86 1.03 -11.73
C LYS A 5 -36.54 1.56 -12.31
N ARG A 6 -35.88 2.45 -11.57
CA ARG A 6 -34.49 2.90 -11.83
C ARG A 6 -33.63 1.69 -12.18
N LYS A 7 -33.20 1.58 -13.44
CA LYS A 7 -32.14 0.64 -13.82
C LYS A 7 -30.85 1.16 -13.18
N ILE A 8 -30.20 0.29 -12.41
CA ILE A 8 -29.15 0.69 -11.50
C ILE A 8 -27.86 1.01 -12.30
N PRO A 9 -27.25 2.19 -12.14
CA PRO A 9 -25.98 2.56 -12.79
C PRO A 9 -24.79 1.86 -12.09
N LEU A 10 -24.67 0.54 -12.23
CA LEU A 10 -23.78 -0.32 -11.43
C LEU A 10 -22.45 -0.67 -12.10
N LEU A 11 -22.32 -0.55 -13.43
CA LEU A 11 -21.20 -1.20 -14.12
C LEU A 11 -19.86 -0.55 -13.75
N ARG A 12 -19.83 0.78 -13.62
CA ARG A 12 -18.64 1.51 -13.16
C ARG A 12 -18.18 1.09 -11.76
N TYR A 13 -19.14 0.85 -10.86
CA TYR A 13 -18.85 0.38 -9.51
C TYR A 13 -18.32 -1.06 -9.53
N VAL A 14 -18.88 -1.93 -10.38
CA VAL A 14 -18.34 -3.29 -10.58
C VAL A 14 -16.90 -3.24 -11.07
N ILE A 15 -16.57 -2.40 -12.05
CA ILE A 15 -15.21 -2.29 -12.60
C ILE A 15 -14.23 -1.79 -11.55
N VAL A 16 -14.63 -0.81 -10.74
CA VAL A 16 -13.81 -0.29 -9.64
C VAL A 16 -13.60 -1.33 -8.57
N MET A 17 -14.65 -2.08 -8.19
CA MET A 17 -14.53 -3.18 -7.24
C MET A 17 -13.63 -4.29 -7.77
N VAL A 18 -13.79 -4.70 -9.03
CA VAL A 18 -12.94 -5.72 -9.67
C VAL A 18 -11.48 -5.26 -9.74
N GLY A 19 -11.23 -4.01 -10.14
CA GLY A 19 -9.88 -3.44 -10.16
C GLY A 19 -9.26 -3.36 -8.76
N THR A 20 -10.05 -2.95 -7.76
CA THR A 20 -9.62 -2.90 -6.36
C THR A 20 -9.27 -4.29 -5.84
N LEU A 21 -10.13 -5.29 -6.06
CA LEU A 21 -9.90 -6.67 -5.63
C LEU A 21 -8.68 -7.29 -6.32
N THR A 22 -8.53 -7.09 -7.63
CA THR A 22 -7.39 -7.60 -8.40
C THR A 22 -6.07 -7.06 -7.86
N THR A 23 -6.01 -5.75 -7.61
CA THR A 23 -4.81 -5.13 -7.01
C THR A 23 -4.61 -5.53 -5.55
N ALA A 24 -5.69 -5.66 -4.77
CA ALA A 24 -5.63 -6.09 -3.38
C ALA A 24 -5.05 -7.51 -3.24
N PHE A 25 -5.53 -8.46 -4.03
CA PHE A 25 -5.02 -9.84 -3.98
C PHE A 25 -3.64 -9.97 -4.62
N GLY A 26 -3.30 -9.13 -5.60
CA GLY A 26 -1.92 -9.00 -6.08
C GLY A 26 -0.94 -8.61 -4.95
N ILE A 27 -1.33 -7.65 -4.11
CA ILE A 27 -0.56 -7.26 -2.91
C ILE A 27 -0.57 -8.40 -1.88
N SER A 28 -1.72 -9.02 -1.63
CA SER A 28 -1.91 -10.16 -0.70
C SER A 28 -0.88 -11.27 -0.95
N CYS A 29 -0.75 -11.69 -2.20
CA CYS A 29 0.26 -12.64 -2.66
C CYS A 29 1.70 -12.23 -2.27
N GLY A 30 2.04 -10.95 -2.45
CA GLY A 30 3.35 -10.39 -2.10
C GLY A 30 3.70 -10.52 -0.62
N TYR A 31 2.70 -10.39 0.26
CA TYR A 31 2.90 -10.35 1.71
C TYR A 31 2.65 -11.70 2.42
N ALA A 32 2.20 -12.74 1.71
CA ALA A 32 2.00 -14.08 2.27
C ALA A 32 3.24 -14.64 2.99
N TYR A 33 4.44 -14.32 2.50
CA TYR A 33 5.71 -14.73 3.11
C TYR A 33 5.90 -14.19 4.52
N ASN A 34 5.47 -12.95 4.78
CA ASN A 34 5.76 -12.24 6.03
C ASN A 34 5.20 -12.97 7.25
N PHE A 35 4.07 -13.65 7.08
CA PHE A 35 3.52 -14.53 8.11
C PHE A 35 4.06 -15.96 7.98
N ALA A 36 4.18 -16.50 6.77
CA ALA A 36 4.62 -17.89 6.55
C ALA A 36 5.99 -18.21 7.16
N VAL A 37 6.95 -17.27 7.14
CA VAL A 37 8.29 -17.47 7.72
C VAL A 37 8.29 -17.55 9.26
N VAL A 38 7.21 -17.12 9.92
CA VAL A 38 7.06 -17.18 11.38
C VAL A 38 5.93 -18.11 11.83
N CYS A 39 5.28 -18.80 10.90
CA CYS A 39 4.28 -19.81 11.19
C CYS A 39 4.89 -20.97 11.99
N ASN A 40 4.26 -21.34 13.12
CA ASN A 40 4.77 -22.34 14.07
C ASN A 40 6.17 -22.01 14.63
N VAL A 41 6.57 -20.73 14.62
CA VAL A 41 7.84 -20.26 15.20
C VAL A 41 7.55 -19.26 16.32
N ASP A 42 7.75 -19.69 17.56
CA ASP A 42 7.56 -18.87 18.75
C ASP A 42 8.91 -18.51 19.41
N GLN A 43 8.84 -17.72 20.48
CA GLN A 43 9.99 -17.38 21.29
C GLN A 43 10.66 -18.66 21.86
N GLY A 44 11.92 -18.89 21.50
CA GLY A 44 12.69 -20.06 21.95
C GLY A 44 12.53 -21.32 21.09
N THR A 45 11.73 -21.28 20.01
CA THR A 45 11.67 -22.39 19.05
C THR A 45 12.97 -22.53 18.27
N ASP A 46 13.62 -23.70 18.34
CA ASP A 46 14.78 -24.04 17.51
C ASP A 46 14.36 -24.38 16.07
N ALA A 47 13.97 -23.35 15.31
CA ALA A 47 13.50 -23.49 13.94
C ALA A 47 14.56 -24.12 13.02
N LYS A 48 15.84 -23.84 13.27
CA LYS A 48 16.95 -24.43 12.52
C LYS A 48 17.02 -25.93 12.75
N GLY A 49 17.05 -26.38 14.01
CA GLY A 49 17.10 -27.79 14.34
C GLY A 49 15.86 -28.57 13.88
N ILE A 50 14.67 -27.94 13.89
CA ILE A 50 13.45 -28.55 13.33
C ILE A 50 13.58 -28.72 11.81
N TYR A 51 14.04 -27.68 11.11
CA TYR A 51 14.20 -27.72 9.65
C TYR A 51 15.26 -28.74 9.21
N GLU A 52 16.41 -28.79 9.89
CA GLU A 52 17.50 -29.72 9.55
C GLU A 52 17.10 -31.20 9.67
N LYS A 53 16.15 -31.52 10.56
CA LYS A 53 15.61 -32.89 10.70
C LYS A 53 14.76 -33.32 9.51
N SER A 54 14.00 -32.40 8.91
CA SER A 54 13.13 -32.72 7.77
C SER A 54 12.92 -31.50 6.87
N PRO A 55 13.87 -31.15 5.98
CA PRO A 55 13.80 -29.90 5.21
C PRO A 55 12.54 -29.75 4.35
N SER A 56 12.20 -30.78 3.57
CA SER A 56 11.06 -30.74 2.62
C SER A 56 9.69 -30.89 3.29
N ASN A 57 9.60 -31.50 4.48
CA ASN A 57 8.34 -31.65 5.22
C ASN A 57 8.33 -30.85 6.52
N SER A 58 9.25 -29.89 6.66
CA SER A 58 9.40 -29.11 7.88
C SER A 58 8.11 -28.35 8.19
N PRO A 59 7.63 -28.40 9.45
CA PRO A 59 6.49 -27.60 9.89
C PRO A 59 6.82 -26.11 9.98
N VAL A 60 8.10 -25.74 9.93
CA VAL A 60 8.62 -24.36 9.93
C VAL A 60 9.36 -24.06 8.63
N MET A 61 9.19 -22.84 8.13
CA MET A 61 9.97 -22.32 7.01
C MET A 61 11.22 -21.62 7.56
N TYR A 62 12.41 -22.15 7.28
CA TYR A 62 13.65 -21.62 7.84
C TYR A 62 14.60 -21.09 6.76
N PHE A 63 15.22 -19.95 7.07
CA PHE A 63 16.33 -19.35 6.34
C PHE A 63 17.30 -18.74 7.35
N ASN A 64 18.58 -18.60 6.96
CA ASN A 64 19.51 -17.80 7.75
C ASN A 64 19.12 -16.31 7.72
N THR A 65 19.62 -15.53 8.68
CA THR A 65 19.27 -14.11 8.84
C THR A 65 19.50 -13.28 7.58
N ASN A 66 20.60 -13.50 6.87
CA ASN A 66 20.92 -12.77 5.64
C ASN A 66 19.88 -13.06 4.54
N MET A 67 19.58 -14.34 4.30
CA MET A 67 18.61 -14.76 3.29
C MET A 67 17.20 -14.30 3.64
N THR A 68 16.77 -14.38 4.91
CA THR A 68 15.46 -13.87 5.36
C THR A 68 15.29 -12.39 4.98
N ASN A 69 16.28 -11.55 5.30
CA ASN A 69 16.20 -10.11 5.03
C ASN A 69 16.33 -9.78 3.53
N LEU A 70 17.09 -10.57 2.76
CA LEU A 70 17.08 -10.49 1.30
C LEU A 70 15.71 -10.84 0.71
N ILE A 71 15.03 -11.87 1.23
CA ILE A 71 13.69 -12.27 0.77
C ILE A 71 12.64 -11.19 1.10
N TYR A 72 12.69 -10.58 2.29
CA TYR A 72 11.83 -9.43 2.61
C TYR A 72 12.05 -8.26 1.65
N SER A 73 13.29 -7.99 1.26
CA SER A 73 13.65 -6.90 0.32
C SER A 73 13.36 -7.25 -1.15
N ALA A 74 13.19 -8.52 -1.49
CA ALA A 74 13.07 -8.99 -2.86
C ALA A 74 11.78 -8.53 -3.55
N LEU A 75 10.66 -8.48 -2.83
CA LEU A 75 9.39 -8.01 -3.37
C LEU A 75 9.47 -6.53 -3.83
N PRO A 76 9.84 -5.56 -2.97
CA PRO A 76 9.93 -4.16 -3.41
C PRO A 76 11.05 -3.92 -4.43
N ALA A 77 12.17 -4.65 -4.35
CA ALA A 77 13.21 -4.61 -5.38
C ALA A 77 12.68 -5.07 -6.75
N GLY A 78 11.92 -6.16 -6.77
CA GLY A 78 11.21 -6.63 -7.95
C GLY A 78 10.23 -5.58 -8.50
N THR A 79 9.48 -4.90 -7.63
CA THR A 79 8.56 -3.84 -8.06
C THR A 79 9.27 -2.68 -8.76
N ILE A 80 10.44 -2.24 -8.28
CA ILE A 80 11.26 -1.24 -8.97
C ILE A 80 11.66 -1.72 -10.37
N LEU A 81 12.15 -2.97 -10.48
CA LEU A 81 12.49 -3.57 -11.77
C LEU A 81 11.27 -3.63 -12.72
N GLY A 82 10.11 -4.03 -12.19
CA GLY A 82 8.84 -4.05 -12.92
C GLY A 82 8.41 -2.68 -13.41
N LEU A 83 8.65 -1.60 -12.65
CA LEU A 83 8.36 -0.23 -13.09
C LEU A 83 9.19 0.16 -14.32
N PHE A 84 10.47 -0.21 -14.38
CA PHE A 84 11.30 0.03 -15.58
C PHE A 84 10.78 -0.75 -16.80
N ILE A 85 10.38 -2.01 -16.61
CA ILE A 85 9.76 -2.82 -17.67
C ILE A 85 8.47 -2.16 -18.15
N LEU A 86 7.65 -1.65 -17.23
CA LEU A 86 6.38 -1.00 -17.55
C LEU A 86 6.59 0.29 -18.36
N ILE A 87 7.62 1.07 -18.03
CA ILE A 87 8.01 2.25 -18.81
C ILE A 87 8.42 1.85 -20.23
N ALA A 88 9.21 0.77 -20.39
CA ALA A 88 9.62 0.27 -21.70
C ALA A 88 8.44 -0.27 -22.54
N LEU A 89 7.43 -0.85 -21.88
CA LEU A 89 6.20 -1.34 -22.52
C LEU A 89 5.13 -0.25 -22.71
N SER A 90 5.38 0.96 -22.22
CA SER A 90 4.46 2.09 -22.32
C SER A 90 4.10 2.36 -23.78
N ASN A 91 2.81 2.62 -24.04
CA ASN A 91 2.23 2.85 -25.37
C ASN A 91 2.20 1.65 -26.33
N ARG A 92 2.83 0.51 -25.99
CA ARG A 92 2.82 -0.71 -26.83
C ARG A 92 1.81 -1.76 -26.39
N VAL A 93 1.54 -1.84 -25.08
CA VAL A 93 0.67 -2.85 -24.48
C VAL A 93 -0.43 -2.14 -23.68
N SER A 94 -1.66 -2.65 -23.77
CA SER A 94 -2.80 -2.09 -23.04
C SER A 94 -2.71 -2.35 -21.53
N VAL A 95 -3.31 -1.48 -20.71
CA VAL A 95 -3.25 -1.56 -19.24
C VAL A 95 -3.89 -2.87 -18.75
N ARG A 96 -5.03 -3.27 -19.31
CA ARG A 96 -5.70 -4.56 -19.05
C ARG A 96 -4.75 -5.72 -19.25
N THR A 97 -4.04 -5.73 -20.38
CA THR A 97 -3.13 -6.82 -20.73
C THR A 97 -1.99 -6.90 -19.71
N GLN A 98 -1.38 -5.77 -19.37
CA GLN A 98 -0.32 -5.71 -18.36
C GLN A 98 -0.78 -6.23 -16.99
N VAL A 99 -1.97 -5.86 -16.55
CA VAL A 99 -2.53 -6.27 -15.26
C VAL A 99 -2.89 -7.75 -15.23
N ILE A 100 -3.50 -8.28 -16.29
CA ILE A 100 -3.86 -9.70 -16.39
C ILE A 100 -2.59 -10.56 -16.33
N PHE A 101 -1.61 -10.28 -17.18
CA PHE A 101 -0.36 -11.04 -17.20
C PHE A 101 0.44 -10.86 -15.91
N GLY A 102 0.54 -9.64 -15.38
CA GLY A 102 1.23 -9.37 -14.12
C GLY A 102 0.59 -10.10 -12.94
N THR A 103 -0.73 -10.03 -12.81
CA THR A 103 -1.45 -10.73 -11.73
C THR A 103 -1.37 -12.24 -11.91
N ALA A 104 -1.43 -12.77 -13.14
CA ALA A 104 -1.23 -14.19 -13.43
C ALA A 104 0.16 -14.68 -13.01
N ILE A 105 1.22 -13.96 -13.39
CA ILE A 105 2.59 -14.28 -13.02
C ILE A 105 2.78 -14.21 -11.50
N SER A 106 2.25 -13.19 -10.83
CA SER A 106 2.29 -13.08 -9.37
C SER A 106 1.57 -14.25 -8.69
N THR A 107 0.38 -14.62 -9.19
CA THR A 107 -0.42 -15.74 -8.68
C THR A 107 0.33 -17.06 -8.84
N LEU A 108 0.88 -17.31 -10.02
CA LEU A 108 1.62 -18.53 -10.31
C LEU A 108 2.91 -18.62 -9.48
N SER A 109 3.64 -17.50 -9.36
CA SER A 109 4.83 -17.42 -8.49
C SER A 109 4.47 -17.75 -7.04
N THR A 110 3.35 -17.23 -6.54
CA THR A 110 2.86 -17.51 -5.18
C THR A 110 2.57 -18.99 -4.96
N ALA A 111 1.89 -19.63 -5.92
CA ALA A 111 1.58 -21.06 -5.85
C ALA A 111 2.83 -21.95 -5.97
N LEU A 112 3.85 -21.48 -6.69
CA LEU A 112 5.10 -22.21 -6.88
C LEU A 112 6.06 -22.12 -5.69
N ILE A 113 5.98 -21.09 -4.84
CA ILE A 113 6.91 -20.89 -3.71
C ILE A 113 7.04 -22.14 -2.83
N PRO A 114 5.95 -22.77 -2.33
CA PRO A 114 6.07 -23.96 -1.50
C PRO A 114 6.82 -25.11 -2.17
N ILE A 115 6.48 -25.40 -3.44
CA ILE A 115 7.07 -26.51 -4.21
C ILE A 115 8.54 -26.23 -4.52
N ALA A 116 8.85 -25.00 -4.92
CA ALA A 116 10.21 -24.59 -5.26
C ALA A 116 11.12 -24.52 -4.03
N PHE A 117 10.58 -24.15 -2.86
CA PHE A 117 11.30 -24.16 -1.59
C PHE A 117 11.79 -25.56 -1.22
N ASP A 118 10.97 -26.59 -1.44
CA ASP A 118 11.29 -27.98 -1.08
C ASP A 118 12.45 -28.56 -1.92
N VAL A 119 12.65 -28.04 -3.13
CA VAL A 119 13.76 -28.43 -4.04
C VAL A 119 14.99 -27.56 -3.82
N TRP A 120 14.81 -26.24 -3.82
CA TRP A 120 15.89 -25.27 -3.70
C TRP A 120 15.40 -24.04 -2.91
N PRO A 121 15.68 -23.92 -1.60
CA PRO A 121 15.13 -22.86 -0.75
C PRO A 121 15.34 -21.43 -1.28
N THR A 122 16.49 -21.17 -1.90
CA THR A 122 16.85 -19.87 -2.50
C THR A 122 15.99 -19.51 -3.73
N SER A 123 15.25 -20.45 -4.31
CA SER A 123 14.25 -20.16 -5.35
C SER A 123 13.18 -19.17 -4.86
N THR A 124 12.88 -19.16 -3.56
CA THR A 124 11.93 -18.23 -2.93
C THR A 124 12.33 -16.78 -3.20
N LEU A 125 13.63 -16.47 -3.17
CA LEU A 125 14.15 -15.14 -3.46
C LEU A 125 13.82 -14.72 -4.90
N VAL A 126 14.08 -15.60 -5.87
CA VAL A 126 13.85 -15.33 -7.28
C VAL A 126 12.35 -15.17 -7.56
N LEU A 127 11.52 -16.06 -7.02
CA LEU A 127 10.07 -15.99 -7.18
C LEU A 127 9.48 -14.72 -6.55
N LYS A 128 10.06 -14.22 -5.45
CA LYS A 128 9.68 -12.95 -4.82
C LYS A 128 10.03 -11.73 -5.68
N ILE A 129 11.19 -11.72 -6.34
CA ILE A 129 11.55 -10.68 -7.31
C ILE A 129 10.57 -10.68 -8.49
N ILE A 130 10.27 -11.87 -9.04
CA ILE A 130 9.30 -12.03 -10.13
C ILE A 130 7.92 -11.54 -9.71
N GLN A 131 7.47 -11.90 -8.51
CA GLN A 131 6.21 -11.45 -7.92
C GLN A 131 6.16 -9.92 -7.76
N GLY A 132 7.25 -9.31 -7.31
CA GLY A 132 7.40 -7.86 -7.21
C GLY A 132 7.29 -7.17 -8.57
N ALA A 133 8.01 -7.67 -9.57
CA ALA A 133 7.98 -7.12 -10.93
C ALA A 133 6.58 -7.25 -11.56
N ALA A 134 5.93 -8.39 -11.33
CA ALA A 134 4.61 -8.69 -11.87
C ALA A 134 3.48 -7.87 -11.23
N THR A 135 3.68 -7.34 -10.02
CA THR A 135 2.71 -6.46 -9.34
C THR A 135 2.87 -4.99 -9.70
N ALA A 136 3.97 -4.57 -10.34
CA ALA A 136 4.18 -3.18 -10.75
C ALA A 136 3.05 -2.55 -11.59
N PRO A 137 2.37 -3.27 -12.53
CA PRO A 137 1.25 -2.74 -13.30
C PRO A 137 0.00 -2.36 -12.49
N THR A 138 -0.10 -2.81 -11.23
CA THR A 138 -1.25 -2.50 -10.38
C THR A 138 -1.33 -1.02 -9.99
N ILE A 139 -0.19 -0.32 -9.92
CA ILE A 139 -0.12 1.11 -9.57
C ILE A 139 -0.76 1.98 -10.67
N PRO A 140 -0.33 1.92 -11.95
CA PRO A 140 -0.95 2.70 -13.00
C PRO A 140 -2.40 2.29 -13.28
N LEU A 141 -2.81 1.04 -12.97
CA LEU A 141 -4.20 0.61 -13.09
C LEU A 141 -5.14 1.45 -12.24
N VAL A 142 -4.78 1.77 -10.99
CA VAL A 142 -5.59 2.62 -10.12
C VAL A 142 -5.83 4.00 -10.77
N GLY A 143 -4.76 4.61 -11.29
CA GLY A 143 -4.85 5.87 -12.02
C GLY A 143 -5.65 5.76 -13.32
N HIS A 144 -5.54 4.63 -14.03
CA HIS A 144 -6.25 4.37 -15.27
C HIS A 144 -7.76 4.23 -15.07
N ILE A 145 -8.20 3.50 -14.04
CA ILE A 145 -9.63 3.35 -13.68
C ILE A 145 -10.20 4.68 -13.20
N ALA A 146 -9.47 5.38 -12.32
CA ALA A 146 -9.86 6.72 -11.88
C ALA A 146 -9.97 7.69 -13.06
N GLY A 147 -9.09 7.58 -14.05
CA GLY A 147 -9.12 8.41 -15.25
C GLY A 147 -10.25 8.07 -16.21
N HIS A 148 -10.51 6.80 -16.50
CA HIS A 148 -11.37 6.40 -17.63
C HIS A 148 -12.78 5.97 -17.25
N TRP A 149 -12.97 5.42 -16.04
CA TRP A 149 -14.22 4.77 -15.64
C TRP A 149 -15.01 5.56 -14.60
N THR A 150 -14.48 6.69 -14.17
CA THR A 150 -14.99 7.44 -13.02
C THR A 150 -15.51 8.81 -13.44
N PRO A 151 -16.74 9.18 -13.05
CA PRO A 151 -17.24 10.54 -13.25
C PRO A 151 -16.43 11.54 -12.42
N MET A 152 -16.18 12.74 -12.98
CA MET A 152 -15.43 13.79 -12.28
C MET A 152 -16.08 14.24 -10.95
N THR A 153 -17.41 14.10 -10.83
CA THR A 153 -18.18 14.42 -9.62
C THR A 153 -17.97 13.41 -8.48
N GLU A 154 -17.64 12.16 -8.81
CA GLU A 154 -17.52 11.04 -7.84
C GLU A 154 -16.06 10.55 -7.69
N ILE A 155 -15.09 11.27 -8.29
CA ILE A 155 -13.70 10.80 -8.40
C ILE A 155 -13.03 10.53 -7.06
N GLY A 156 -13.34 11.33 -6.04
CA GLY A 156 -12.80 11.15 -4.68
C GLY A 156 -13.20 9.80 -4.06
N LEU A 157 -14.48 9.41 -4.18
CA LEU A 157 -14.98 8.14 -3.65
C LEU A 157 -14.32 6.95 -4.35
N PHE A 158 -14.21 7.00 -5.67
CA PHE A 158 -13.64 5.91 -6.47
C PHE A 158 -12.14 5.75 -6.20
N VAL A 159 -11.40 6.86 -6.11
CA VAL A 159 -9.98 6.84 -5.72
C VAL A 159 -9.82 6.30 -4.29
N ALA A 160 -10.71 6.66 -3.36
CA ALA A 160 -10.68 6.12 -2.00
C ALA A 160 -10.88 4.59 -1.98
N ILE A 161 -11.81 4.06 -2.78
CA ILE A 161 -12.03 2.61 -2.93
C ILE A 161 -10.79 1.95 -3.57
N LEU A 162 -10.31 2.46 -4.70
CA LEU A 162 -9.16 1.89 -5.43
C LEU A 162 -7.89 1.86 -4.59
N THR A 163 -7.59 2.93 -3.87
CA THR A 163 -6.40 3.03 -3.01
C THR A 163 -6.51 2.21 -1.72
N SER A 164 -7.68 1.66 -1.41
CA SER A 164 -7.90 0.80 -0.25
C SER A 164 -7.50 -0.66 -0.49
N ASN A 165 -6.99 -0.96 -1.68
CA ASN A 165 -6.50 -2.28 -2.07
C ASN A 165 -5.45 -2.85 -1.10
N SER A 166 -4.51 -2.03 -0.63
CA SER A 166 -3.42 -2.46 0.27
C SER A 166 -3.95 -2.95 1.61
N GLN A 167 -4.88 -2.20 2.23
CA GLN A 167 -5.51 -2.60 3.49
C GLN A 167 -6.34 -3.88 3.31
N ILE A 168 -7.12 -3.98 2.24
CA ILE A 168 -7.95 -5.15 1.96
C ILE A 168 -7.08 -6.40 1.76
N GLY A 169 -6.02 -6.31 0.96
CA GLY A 169 -5.11 -7.42 0.69
C GLY A 169 -4.38 -7.90 1.95
N LEU A 170 -3.83 -6.97 2.73
CA LEU A 170 -3.15 -7.28 3.98
C LEU A 170 -4.11 -7.82 5.05
N PHE A 171 -5.33 -7.27 5.14
CA PHE A 171 -6.37 -7.81 6.01
C PHE A 171 -6.66 -9.28 5.70
N VAL A 172 -6.88 -9.62 4.42
CA VAL A 172 -7.16 -11.02 4.02
C VAL A 172 -5.97 -11.92 4.30
N THR A 173 -4.76 -11.51 3.91
CA THR A 173 -3.53 -12.29 4.15
C THR A 173 -3.35 -12.59 5.62
N MET A 174 -3.37 -11.53 6.45
CA MET A 174 -3.00 -11.66 7.86
C MET A 174 -4.08 -12.36 8.67
N SER A 175 -5.36 -12.11 8.40
CA SER A 175 -6.46 -12.74 9.14
C SER A 175 -6.59 -14.23 8.84
N SER A 176 -6.30 -14.64 7.60
CA SER A 176 -6.36 -16.06 7.22
C SER A 176 -5.12 -16.85 7.63
N ALA A 177 -3.97 -16.20 7.80
CA ALA A 177 -2.68 -16.88 7.99
C ALA A 177 -2.62 -17.73 9.27
N GLY A 178 -3.15 -17.25 10.40
CA GLY A 178 -3.14 -17.98 11.68
C GLY A 178 -3.90 -19.31 11.62
N PRO A 179 -5.20 -19.32 11.29
CA PRO A 179 -5.98 -20.55 11.14
C PRO A 179 -5.40 -21.54 10.12
N LEU A 180 -4.84 -21.02 9.03
CA LEU A 180 -4.19 -21.83 7.99
C LEU A 180 -2.88 -22.45 8.49
N CYS A 181 -2.07 -21.67 9.19
CA CYS A 181 -0.82 -22.12 9.81
C CYS A 181 -1.06 -23.25 10.82
N ASP A 182 -2.01 -23.06 11.73
CA ASP A 182 -2.32 -23.99 12.81
C ASP A 182 -2.83 -25.35 12.29
N ARG A 183 -3.69 -25.35 11.26
CA ARG A 183 -4.33 -26.58 10.74
C ARG A 183 -3.58 -27.25 9.60
N PHE A 184 -2.96 -26.47 8.72
CA PHE A 184 -2.44 -26.93 7.43
C PHE A 184 -0.97 -26.51 7.19
N GLY A 185 -0.35 -25.82 8.15
CA GLY A 185 1.03 -25.36 8.06
C GLY A 185 1.23 -24.17 7.11
N TRP A 186 2.46 -23.65 7.06
CA TRP A 186 2.81 -22.42 6.35
C TRP A 186 2.56 -22.47 4.83
N ARG A 187 2.65 -23.66 4.21
CA ARG A 187 2.45 -23.83 2.75
C ARG A 187 1.03 -23.44 2.33
N SER A 188 0.04 -23.70 3.19
CA SER A 188 -1.36 -23.40 2.91
C SER A 188 -1.65 -21.91 2.77
N ILE A 189 -0.88 -21.03 3.42
CA ILE A 189 -0.99 -19.58 3.31
C ILE A 189 -0.73 -19.13 1.87
N PHE A 190 0.28 -19.70 1.22
CA PHE A 190 0.60 -19.40 -0.18
C PHE A 190 -0.51 -19.87 -1.13
N TYR A 191 -0.99 -21.10 -0.96
CA TYR A 191 -2.05 -21.64 -1.80
C TYR A 191 -3.38 -20.89 -1.65
N PHE A 192 -3.74 -20.49 -0.43
CA PHE A 192 -4.94 -19.69 -0.18
C PHE A 192 -4.85 -18.32 -0.87
N ASN A 193 -3.74 -17.60 -0.70
CA ASN A 193 -3.55 -16.30 -1.34
C ASN A 193 -3.53 -16.42 -2.87
N ALA A 194 -2.89 -17.46 -3.41
CA ALA A 194 -2.90 -17.75 -4.84
C ALA A 194 -4.32 -18.05 -5.35
N ALA A 195 -5.14 -18.81 -4.60
CA ALA A 195 -6.53 -19.08 -4.98
C ALA A 195 -7.39 -17.81 -4.99
N CYS A 196 -7.28 -16.95 -3.97
CA CYS A 196 -7.97 -15.65 -3.95
C CYS A 196 -7.54 -14.76 -5.12
N SER A 197 -6.25 -14.71 -5.42
CA SER A 197 -5.70 -13.95 -6.54
C SER A 197 -6.14 -14.51 -7.90
N ALA A 198 -6.18 -15.83 -8.06
CA ALA A 198 -6.69 -16.49 -9.26
C ALA A 198 -8.18 -16.18 -9.50
N PHE A 199 -8.98 -16.19 -8.42
CA PHE A 199 -10.38 -15.81 -8.49
C PHE A 199 -10.57 -14.34 -8.91
N ALA A 200 -9.80 -13.43 -8.32
CA ALA A 200 -9.86 -12.02 -8.71
C ALA A 200 -9.35 -11.76 -10.12
N LEU A 201 -8.31 -12.48 -10.55
CA LEU A 201 -7.84 -12.49 -11.93
C LEU A 201 -8.93 -12.97 -12.89
N LEU A 202 -9.67 -14.03 -12.56
CA LEU A 202 -10.79 -14.49 -13.36
C LEU A 202 -11.86 -13.38 -13.50
N LEU A 203 -12.22 -12.72 -12.40
CA LEU A 203 -13.14 -11.58 -12.43
C LEU A 203 -12.59 -10.43 -13.29
N CYS A 204 -11.30 -10.12 -13.19
CA CYS A 204 -10.65 -9.12 -14.02
C CYS A 204 -10.72 -9.49 -15.50
N CYS A 205 -10.45 -10.74 -15.87
CA CYS A 205 -10.53 -11.20 -17.25
C CYS A 205 -11.95 -11.05 -17.83
N LEU A 206 -12.98 -11.33 -17.02
CA LEU A 206 -14.39 -11.31 -17.43
C LEU A 206 -15.00 -9.90 -17.49
N PHE A 207 -14.65 -9.03 -16.53
CA PHE A 207 -15.36 -7.75 -16.32
C PHE A 207 -14.52 -6.51 -16.64
N PHE A 208 -13.18 -6.60 -16.64
CA PHE A 208 -12.33 -5.42 -16.83
C PHE A 208 -12.06 -5.13 -18.31
N TYR A 209 -12.29 -3.89 -18.74
CA TYR A 209 -11.99 -3.38 -20.07
C TYR A 209 -11.20 -2.06 -19.97
N ASP A 210 -10.30 -1.78 -20.92
CA ASP A 210 -9.42 -0.61 -20.83
C ASP A 210 -10.20 0.70 -20.92
N THR A 211 -11.20 0.76 -21.79
CA THR A 211 -12.01 1.98 -21.96
C THR A 211 -13.50 1.66 -21.98
N PRO A 212 -14.35 2.60 -21.54
CA PRO A 212 -15.81 2.44 -21.60
C PRO A 212 -16.33 2.10 -23.01
N HIS A 213 -15.69 2.64 -24.05
CA HIS A 213 -16.03 2.38 -25.46
C HIS A 213 -15.87 0.92 -25.89
N GLN A 214 -14.93 0.19 -25.30
CA GLN A 214 -14.69 -1.22 -25.61
C GLN A 214 -15.69 -2.15 -24.92
N HIS A 215 -16.44 -1.63 -23.94
CA HIS A 215 -17.37 -2.42 -23.16
C HIS A 215 -18.74 -2.44 -23.84
N GLY A 216 -18.98 -3.42 -24.72
CA GLY A 216 -20.20 -3.54 -25.54
C GLY A 216 -21.53 -3.69 -24.78
N ARG A 217 -21.52 -3.65 -23.44
CA ARG A 217 -22.71 -3.67 -22.56
C ARG A 217 -22.94 -2.36 -21.79
N LEU A 218 -22.18 -1.31 -22.08
CA LEU A 218 -22.35 -0.01 -21.45
C LEU A 218 -23.60 0.68 -22.02
N SER A 219 -24.48 1.18 -21.14
CA SER A 219 -25.65 1.97 -21.57
C SER A 219 -25.21 3.36 -22.06
N GLU A 220 -25.90 3.91 -23.06
CA GLU A 220 -25.66 5.30 -23.51
C GLU A 220 -25.81 6.33 -22.38
N GLU A 221 -26.72 6.08 -21.42
CA GLU A 221 -26.87 6.93 -20.23
C GLU A 221 -25.62 6.92 -19.35
N GLU A 222 -25.04 5.74 -19.08
CA GLU A 222 -23.80 5.61 -18.30
C GLU A 222 -22.60 6.20 -19.03
N PHE A 223 -22.52 5.99 -20.35
CA PHE A 223 -21.48 6.59 -21.17
C PHE A 223 -21.51 8.12 -21.11
N THR A 224 -22.70 8.70 -21.16
CA THR A 224 -22.90 10.15 -21.05
C THR A 224 -22.53 10.68 -19.66
N ILE A 225 -22.73 9.91 -18.60
CA ILE A 225 -22.29 10.28 -17.24
C ILE A 225 -20.76 10.25 -17.10
N ILE A 226 -20.09 9.28 -17.73
CA ILE A 226 -18.62 9.13 -17.66
C ILE A 226 -17.92 10.15 -18.58
N SER A 227 -18.51 10.45 -19.74
CA SER A 227 -17.91 11.26 -20.80
C SER A 227 -18.82 12.38 -21.34
N PRO A 228 -19.43 13.23 -20.50
CA PRO A 228 -20.37 14.26 -20.99
C PRO A 228 -19.71 15.30 -21.92
N ASN A 229 -18.37 15.44 -21.89
CA ASN A 229 -17.58 16.36 -22.73
C ASN A 229 -16.22 15.77 -23.16
N ARG A 230 -16.06 14.44 -23.16
CA ARG A 230 -14.77 13.80 -23.46
C ARG A 230 -14.55 13.59 -24.96
N LYS A 231 -14.79 14.62 -25.76
CA LYS A 231 -14.32 14.67 -27.15
C LYS A 231 -12.81 14.92 -27.08
N THR A 232 -12.04 13.86 -27.30
CA THR A 232 -10.67 13.89 -27.83
C THR A 232 -9.91 15.21 -27.66
N GLU A 233 -9.23 15.35 -26.53
CA GLU A 233 -7.94 16.02 -26.48
C GLU A 233 -7.22 15.45 -25.27
N VAL A 234 -6.21 14.62 -25.52
CA VAL A 234 -5.13 14.45 -24.55
C VAL A 234 -4.52 15.85 -24.44
N LYS A 235 -5.07 16.69 -23.55
CA LYS A 235 -4.38 17.92 -23.16
C LYS A 235 -2.97 17.48 -22.78
N GLU A 236 -1.96 17.96 -23.49
CA GLU A 236 -0.58 17.70 -23.15
C GLU A 236 -0.43 17.87 -21.64
N LYS A 237 0.09 16.84 -20.96
CA LYS A 237 0.31 16.94 -19.52
C LYS A 237 1.15 18.21 -19.29
N PRO A 238 0.66 19.18 -18.50
CA PRO A 238 1.37 20.43 -18.34
C PRO A 238 2.78 20.12 -17.83
N ARG A 239 3.80 20.66 -18.51
CA ARG A 239 5.19 20.44 -18.13
C ARG A 239 5.38 20.91 -16.69
N VAL A 240 6.03 20.07 -15.88
CA VAL A 240 6.26 20.37 -14.46
C VAL A 240 7.28 21.50 -14.36
N PRO A 241 6.96 22.62 -13.68
CA PRO A 241 7.92 23.69 -13.45
C PRO A 241 8.90 23.28 -12.33
N PHE A 242 9.89 22.45 -12.67
CA PHE A 242 10.79 21.78 -11.71
C PHE A 242 11.40 22.72 -10.67
N ARG A 243 11.92 23.88 -11.08
CA ARG A 243 12.53 24.84 -10.15
C ARG A 243 11.52 25.39 -9.14
N ALA A 244 10.34 25.80 -9.59
CA ALA A 244 9.30 26.33 -8.71
C ALA A 244 8.70 25.23 -7.82
N PHE A 245 8.60 24.01 -8.34
CA PHE A 245 8.11 22.84 -7.61
C PHE A 245 9.04 22.46 -6.45
N PHE A 246 10.34 22.29 -6.71
CA PHE A 246 11.32 21.87 -5.71
C PHE A 246 11.80 23.01 -4.79
N THR A 247 11.38 24.25 -5.00
CA THR A 247 11.66 25.37 -4.07
C THR A 247 10.49 25.66 -3.13
N HIS A 248 9.32 25.08 -3.36
CA HIS A 248 8.12 25.36 -2.57
C HIS A 248 8.12 24.59 -1.23
N SER A 249 7.95 25.28 -0.11
CA SER A 249 7.99 24.70 1.23
C SER A 249 6.93 23.61 1.45
N SER A 250 5.69 23.83 1.03
CA SER A 250 4.61 22.83 1.17
C SER A 250 4.89 21.53 0.40
N VAL A 251 5.65 21.56 -0.69
CA VAL A 251 6.05 20.36 -1.42
C VAL A 251 7.02 19.54 -0.56
N TRP A 252 8.03 20.19 0.02
CA TRP A 252 8.94 19.55 0.97
C TRP A 252 8.24 19.06 2.24
N ALA A 253 7.27 19.81 2.76
CA ALA A 253 6.46 19.36 3.90
C ALA A 253 5.83 17.99 3.61
N VAL A 254 5.17 17.86 2.45
CA VAL A 254 4.53 16.61 2.02
C VAL A 254 5.56 15.49 1.80
N LEU A 255 6.69 15.78 1.14
CA LEU A 255 7.75 14.78 0.92
C LEU A 255 8.35 14.28 2.24
N ILE A 256 8.62 15.18 3.19
CA ILE A 256 9.14 14.83 4.52
C ILE A 256 8.13 14.01 5.31
N ALA A 257 6.83 14.37 5.25
CA ALA A 257 5.77 13.58 5.86
C ALA A 257 5.70 12.17 5.24
N ALA A 258 5.83 12.04 3.92
CA ALA A 258 5.86 10.75 3.25
C ALA A 258 7.09 9.91 3.66
N ILE A 259 8.28 10.51 3.69
CA ILE A 259 9.52 9.85 4.15
C ILE A 259 9.33 9.35 5.59
N GLY A 260 8.87 10.23 6.48
CA GLY A 260 8.65 9.91 7.88
C GLY A 260 7.60 8.83 8.09
N ASN A 261 6.47 8.90 7.37
CA ASN A 261 5.42 7.90 7.44
C ASN A 261 5.94 6.52 7.00
N PHE A 262 6.56 6.42 5.83
CA PHE A 262 6.96 5.11 5.28
C PHE A 262 8.21 4.52 5.92
N ASN A 263 9.18 5.34 6.36
CA ASN A 263 10.29 4.83 7.18
C ASN A 263 9.83 4.53 8.60
N GLY A 264 8.83 5.24 9.13
CA GLY A 264 8.33 5.02 10.48
C GLY A 264 7.48 3.77 10.62
N ILE A 265 6.62 3.47 9.63
CA ILE A 265 5.67 2.37 9.70
C ILE A 265 6.13 1.10 8.97
N SER A 266 7.19 1.17 8.17
CA SER A 266 7.74 0.02 7.43
C SER A 266 7.96 -1.24 8.29
N PRO A 267 8.45 -1.18 9.54
CA PRO A 267 8.62 -2.39 10.35
C PRO A 267 7.28 -3.08 10.65
N LEU A 268 6.22 -2.31 10.89
CA LEU A 268 4.88 -2.86 11.19
C LEU A 268 4.15 -3.35 9.92
N ILE A 269 4.61 -2.96 8.73
CA ILE A 269 4.13 -3.53 7.47
C ILE A 269 4.87 -4.84 7.16
N VAL A 270 6.19 -4.85 7.30
CA VAL A 270 7.05 -5.96 6.84
C VAL A 270 7.19 -7.05 7.91
N PHE A 271 7.41 -6.66 9.16
CA PHE A 271 7.81 -7.54 10.25
C PHE A 271 6.74 -7.71 11.33
N SER A 272 5.54 -7.17 11.19
CA SER A 272 4.51 -7.23 12.25
C SER A 272 4.21 -8.64 12.76
N ALA A 273 4.08 -9.62 11.87
CA ALA A 273 3.93 -11.02 12.26
C ALA A 273 5.15 -11.53 13.06
N ALA A 274 6.36 -11.19 12.63
CA ALA A 274 7.59 -11.58 13.30
C ALA A 274 7.76 -10.89 14.67
N ILE A 275 7.39 -9.63 14.80
CA ILE A 275 7.37 -8.90 16.08
C ILE A 275 6.41 -9.58 17.05
N LEU A 276 5.17 -9.85 16.63
CA LEU A 276 4.16 -10.48 17.48
C LEU A 276 4.58 -11.91 17.88
N LYS A 277 5.07 -12.72 16.94
CA LYS A 277 5.43 -14.13 17.20
C LYS A 277 6.75 -14.29 17.96
N LYS A 278 7.80 -13.59 17.53
CA LYS A 278 9.16 -13.80 18.06
C LYS A 278 9.54 -12.85 19.19
N ALA A 279 9.12 -11.58 19.11
CA ALA A 279 9.47 -10.59 20.13
C ALA A 279 8.46 -10.58 21.29
N VAL A 280 7.15 -10.65 20.98
CA VAL A 280 6.08 -10.66 22.00
C VAL A 280 5.73 -12.09 22.44
N GLY A 281 5.85 -13.08 21.55
CA GLY A 281 5.55 -14.49 21.88
C GLY A 281 4.05 -14.80 21.96
N VAL A 282 3.21 -14.15 21.15
CA VAL A 282 1.79 -14.55 21.00
C VAL A 282 1.68 -15.73 20.02
N THR A 283 0.57 -16.46 20.08
CA THR A 283 0.29 -17.59 19.19
C THR A 283 0.04 -17.16 17.73
N ASP A 284 0.04 -18.10 16.78
CA ASP A 284 -0.30 -17.84 15.38
C ASP A 284 -1.70 -17.23 15.22
N MET A 285 -2.68 -17.74 15.98
CA MET A 285 -4.05 -17.24 15.93
C MET A 285 -4.15 -15.80 16.47
N GLU A 286 -3.45 -15.51 17.57
CA GLU A 286 -3.41 -14.15 18.14
C GLU A 286 -2.71 -13.19 17.19
N ALA A 287 -1.53 -13.55 16.66
CA ALA A 287 -0.79 -12.71 15.71
C ALA A 287 -1.62 -12.39 14.46
N ALA A 288 -2.34 -13.38 13.93
CA ALA A 288 -3.27 -13.20 12.80
C ALA A 288 -4.42 -12.26 13.15
N THR A 289 -4.99 -12.42 14.35
CA THR A 289 -6.10 -11.57 14.84
C THR A 289 -5.65 -10.12 15.00
N TYR A 290 -4.54 -9.87 15.69
CA TYR A 290 -4.02 -8.52 15.88
C TYR A 290 -3.67 -7.84 14.56
N ASN A 291 -2.96 -8.52 13.66
CA ASN A 291 -2.64 -7.97 12.34
C ASN A 291 -3.89 -7.73 11.48
N GLY A 292 -4.82 -8.68 11.46
CA GLY A 292 -6.11 -8.53 10.77
C GLY A 292 -6.88 -7.30 11.26
N VAL A 293 -7.07 -7.18 12.57
CA VAL A 293 -7.73 -6.02 13.19
C VAL A 293 -7.00 -4.72 12.84
N SER A 294 -5.67 -4.72 12.84
CA SER A 294 -4.85 -3.54 12.52
C SER A 294 -5.16 -2.98 11.13
N PHE A 295 -5.14 -3.84 10.09
CA PHE A 295 -5.39 -3.41 8.71
C PHE A 295 -6.87 -3.08 8.46
N LEU A 296 -7.79 -3.78 9.11
CA LEU A 296 -9.22 -3.45 9.04
C LEU A 296 -9.51 -2.08 9.68
N MET A 297 -8.96 -1.83 10.87
CA MET A 297 -9.11 -0.53 11.55
C MET A 297 -8.44 0.58 10.76
N GLN A 298 -7.28 0.33 10.15
CA GLN A 298 -6.63 1.27 9.24
C GLN A 298 -7.54 1.66 8.07
N LEU A 299 -8.25 0.69 7.47
CA LEU A 299 -9.23 0.94 6.41
C LEU A 299 -10.40 1.80 6.91
N VAL A 300 -10.96 1.47 8.08
CA VAL A 300 -12.07 2.22 8.68
C VAL A 300 -11.66 3.66 8.97
N PHE A 301 -10.51 3.86 9.62
CA PHE A 301 -9.99 5.20 9.93
C PHE A 301 -9.64 6.00 8.68
N LYS A 302 -9.14 5.34 7.64
CA LYS A 302 -8.93 5.97 6.32
C LYS A 302 -10.22 6.55 5.75
N MET A 303 -11.28 5.75 5.68
CA MET A 303 -12.57 6.21 5.18
C MET A 303 -13.20 7.29 6.08
N ALA A 304 -13.15 7.08 7.40
CA ALA A 304 -13.67 8.03 8.37
C ALA A 304 -12.95 9.38 8.28
N SER A 305 -11.62 9.39 8.17
CA SER A 305 -10.81 10.61 8.06
C SER A 305 -11.20 11.45 6.84
N GLY A 306 -11.42 10.81 5.68
CA GLY A 306 -11.85 11.49 4.47
C GLY A 306 -13.21 12.17 4.65
N ILE A 307 -14.20 11.42 5.15
CA ILE A 307 -15.56 11.94 5.39
C ILE A 307 -15.56 13.06 6.42
N LEU A 308 -14.84 12.88 7.53
CA LEU A 308 -14.73 13.89 8.59
C LEU A 308 -14.05 15.16 8.08
N SER A 309 -12.97 15.02 7.31
CA SER A 309 -12.26 16.16 6.72
C SER A 309 -13.13 16.95 5.74
N ASP A 310 -13.98 16.28 4.97
CA ASP A 310 -14.88 16.93 4.01
C ASP A 310 -16.04 17.64 4.71
N ARG A 311 -16.59 17.04 5.77
CA ARG A 311 -17.70 17.64 6.54
C ARG A 311 -17.25 18.76 7.46
N TRP A 312 -15.99 18.78 7.89
CA TRP A 312 -15.47 19.80 8.77
C TRP A 312 -15.14 21.07 7.98
N THR A 313 -16.10 21.99 7.84
CA THR A 313 -15.93 23.23 7.06
C THR A 313 -15.53 24.44 7.88
N SER A 314 -15.60 24.36 9.22
CA SER A 314 -15.39 25.49 10.14
C SER A 314 -13.94 25.96 10.30
N VAL A 315 -12.96 25.26 9.73
CA VAL A 315 -11.52 25.52 9.90
C VAL A 315 -10.78 25.49 8.55
N SER A 316 -9.58 26.06 8.49
CA SER A 316 -8.77 26.08 7.26
C SER A 316 -8.26 24.69 6.86
N GLU A 317 -8.05 24.44 5.57
CA GLU A 317 -7.48 23.18 5.07
C GLU A 317 -6.08 22.90 5.66
N THR A 318 -5.29 23.95 5.92
CA THR A 318 -3.97 23.82 6.57
C THR A 318 -4.11 23.23 7.97
N PHE A 319 -5.09 23.69 8.75
CA PHE A 319 -5.33 23.13 10.08
C PHE A 319 -5.84 21.69 10.00
N LYS A 320 -6.80 21.40 9.11
CA LYS A 320 -7.35 20.02 8.95
C LYS A 320 -6.25 19.02 8.61
N THR A 321 -5.46 19.34 7.59
CA THR A 321 -4.38 18.45 7.12
C THR A 321 -3.32 18.27 8.21
N GLY A 322 -2.96 19.32 8.95
CA GLY A 322 -2.07 19.24 10.12
C GLY A 322 -2.63 18.36 11.25
N PHE A 323 -3.92 18.53 11.58
CA PHE A 323 -4.61 17.76 12.63
C PHE A 323 -4.66 16.27 12.29
N PHE A 324 -5.12 15.91 11.10
CA PHE A 324 -5.20 14.51 10.67
C PHE A 324 -3.81 13.88 10.51
N ASN A 325 -2.81 14.64 10.05
CA ASN A 325 -1.43 14.16 9.99
C ASN A 325 -0.85 13.94 11.40
N THR A 326 -1.22 14.78 12.37
CA THR A 326 -0.80 14.61 13.77
C THR A 326 -1.42 13.37 14.41
N ILE A 327 -2.68 13.05 14.11
CA ILE A 327 -3.27 11.77 14.54
C ILE A 327 -2.59 10.59 13.82
N SER A 328 -2.29 10.74 12.53
CA SER A 328 -1.70 9.65 11.76
C SER A 328 -0.26 9.36 12.17
N SER A 329 0.64 10.33 12.05
CA SER A 329 2.07 10.15 12.28
C SER A 329 2.50 10.58 13.68
N GLY A 330 1.94 11.67 14.23
CA GLY A 330 2.30 12.13 15.57
C GLY A 330 1.90 11.13 16.66
N LEU A 331 0.62 10.74 16.72
CA LEU A 331 0.13 9.76 17.68
C LEU A 331 0.73 8.37 17.41
N ALA A 332 0.90 7.94 16.15
CA ALA A 332 1.63 6.70 15.85
C ALA A 332 3.07 6.74 16.39
N GLY A 333 3.76 7.87 16.27
CA GLY A 333 5.12 8.04 16.81
C GLY A 333 5.15 7.89 18.32
N VAL A 334 4.21 8.53 19.03
CA VAL A 334 4.08 8.41 20.49
C VAL A 334 3.75 6.97 20.89
N LEU A 335 2.80 6.31 20.22
CA LEU A 335 2.43 4.91 20.49
C LEU A 335 3.60 3.96 20.22
N MET A 336 4.37 4.19 19.15
CA MET A 336 5.54 3.40 18.82
C MET A 336 6.62 3.52 19.91
N ILE A 337 6.93 4.75 20.35
CA ILE A 337 7.88 4.98 21.46
C ILE A 337 7.37 4.33 22.74
N ALA A 338 6.09 4.53 23.08
CA ALA A 338 5.49 3.94 24.26
C ALA A 338 5.55 2.40 24.24
N THR A 339 5.40 1.78 23.07
CA THR A 339 5.54 0.33 22.88
C THR A 339 6.91 -0.17 23.35
N ALA A 340 7.99 0.58 23.10
CA ALA A 340 9.33 0.21 23.53
C ALA A 340 9.44 0.03 25.05
N PHE A 341 8.73 0.85 25.83
CA PHE A 341 8.81 0.84 27.29
C PHE A 341 7.82 -0.12 27.96
N LEU A 342 7.04 -0.86 27.18
CA LEU A 342 6.12 -1.84 27.76
C LEU A 342 6.86 -3.09 28.27
N PRO A 343 6.44 -3.65 29.41
CA PRO A 343 6.96 -4.92 29.90
C PRO A 343 6.57 -6.04 28.94
N ALA A 344 7.57 -6.77 28.42
CA ALA A 344 7.37 -7.84 27.44
C ALA A 344 6.47 -8.97 27.97
N GLU A 345 6.36 -9.13 29.29
CA GLU A 345 5.47 -10.13 29.90
C GLU A 345 3.99 -9.84 29.59
N ASN A 346 3.61 -8.57 29.40
CA ASN A 346 2.24 -8.18 29.08
C ASN A 346 1.99 -8.20 27.57
N LYS A 347 1.93 -9.41 27.02
CA LYS A 347 1.76 -9.67 25.58
C LYS A 347 0.56 -8.94 24.95
N VAL A 348 -0.57 -8.92 25.65
CA VAL A 348 -1.82 -8.28 25.18
C VAL A 348 -1.62 -6.78 25.01
N LEU A 349 -0.96 -6.13 25.97
CA LEU A 349 -0.71 -4.69 25.92
C LEU A 349 0.24 -4.33 24.77
N CYS A 350 1.34 -5.07 24.62
CA CYS A 350 2.29 -4.88 23.52
C CYS A 350 1.62 -5.06 22.15
N ALA A 351 0.86 -6.14 21.97
CA ALA A 351 0.15 -6.41 20.72
C ALA A 351 -0.91 -5.35 20.43
N SER A 352 -1.64 -4.88 21.44
CA SER A 352 -2.66 -3.83 21.30
C SER A 352 -2.05 -2.50 20.86
N PHE A 353 -0.89 -2.13 21.39
CA PHE A 353 -0.19 -0.90 21.00
C PHE A 353 0.33 -0.98 19.57
N ILE A 354 0.89 -2.12 19.15
CA ILE A 354 1.31 -2.37 17.77
C ILE A 354 0.10 -2.24 16.83
N THR A 355 -1.03 -2.86 17.19
CA THR A 355 -2.26 -2.80 16.41
C THR A 355 -2.81 -1.39 16.28
N LEU A 356 -2.85 -0.64 17.39
CA LEU A 356 -3.33 0.73 17.39
C LEU A 356 -2.42 1.65 16.59
N THR A 357 -1.10 1.49 16.70
CA THR A 357 -0.10 2.25 15.93
C THR A 357 -0.33 2.08 14.43
N GLN A 358 -0.55 0.85 13.97
CA GLN A 358 -0.84 0.58 12.56
C GLN A 358 -2.22 1.12 12.13
N ALA A 359 -3.22 1.04 13.00
CA ALA A 359 -4.57 1.53 12.72
C ALA A 359 -4.61 3.05 12.49
N VAL A 360 -4.01 3.84 13.39
CA VAL A 360 -4.08 5.32 13.34
C VAL A 360 -3.42 5.90 12.09
N ILE A 361 -2.50 5.18 11.45
CA ILE A 361 -1.92 5.57 10.17
C ILE A 361 -3.00 5.79 9.09
N GLY A 362 -4.17 5.15 9.21
CA GLY A 362 -5.31 5.37 8.31
C GLY A 362 -5.72 6.85 8.17
N PHE A 363 -5.50 7.68 9.19
CA PHE A 363 -5.80 9.12 9.12
C PHE A 363 -4.92 9.91 8.13
N ASN A 364 -3.86 9.31 7.56
CA ASN A 364 -2.99 9.98 6.58
C ASN A 364 -3.72 10.39 5.30
N ALA A 365 -4.87 9.78 4.97
CA ALA A 365 -5.66 10.14 3.80
C ALA A 365 -6.14 11.59 3.86
N ALA A 366 -6.58 12.05 5.03
CA ALA A 366 -6.93 13.44 5.29
C ALA A 366 -5.74 14.32 5.71
N GLY A 367 -4.59 13.71 6.02
CA GLY A 367 -3.33 14.38 6.37
C GLY A 367 -2.51 14.79 5.14
N TYR A 368 -1.25 14.34 5.08
CA TYR A 368 -0.34 14.73 4.00
C TYR A 368 -0.82 14.33 2.59
N ASN A 369 -1.60 13.24 2.43
CA ASN A 369 -2.10 12.83 1.12
C ASN A 369 -3.10 13.84 0.55
N ARG A 370 -4.03 14.34 1.38
CA ARG A 370 -4.93 15.44 0.99
C ARG A 370 -4.15 16.71 0.69
N ALA A 371 -3.18 17.06 1.54
CA ALA A 371 -2.31 18.22 1.34
C ALA A 371 -1.54 18.15 0.02
N ALA A 372 -1.02 16.97 -0.36
CA ALA A 372 -0.33 16.73 -1.63
C ALA A 372 -1.19 17.16 -2.83
N MET A 373 -2.46 16.74 -2.83
CA MET A 373 -3.41 17.05 -3.90
C MET A 373 -3.75 18.53 -3.96
N ILE A 374 -4.00 19.17 -2.81
CA ILE A 374 -4.35 20.60 -2.74
C ILE A 374 -3.19 21.48 -3.24
N VAL A 375 -1.97 21.19 -2.76
CA VAL A 375 -0.78 22.01 -3.06
C VAL A 375 -0.39 21.93 -4.52
N THR A 376 -0.45 20.74 -5.14
CA THR A 376 0.12 20.51 -6.47
C THR A 376 -0.89 20.46 -7.62
N ARG A 377 -2.18 20.29 -7.33
CA ARG A 377 -3.28 20.30 -8.32
C ARG A 377 -2.96 19.47 -9.58
N GLN A 378 -2.80 20.11 -10.74
CA GLN A 378 -2.52 19.45 -12.03
C GLN A 378 -1.19 18.69 -12.05
N TYR A 379 -0.26 18.99 -11.13
CA TYR A 379 1.03 18.32 -11.01
C TYR A 379 1.03 17.20 -9.96
N ALA A 380 -0.12 16.86 -9.36
CA ALA A 380 -0.21 15.86 -8.31
C ALA A 380 0.33 14.48 -8.70
N HIS A 381 0.17 14.08 -9.97
CA HIS A 381 0.74 12.82 -10.46
C HIS A 381 2.27 12.76 -10.28
N PHE A 382 2.97 13.87 -10.49
CA PHE A 382 4.43 13.93 -10.31
C PHE A 382 4.80 13.76 -8.84
N LEU A 383 4.12 14.48 -7.93
CA LEU A 383 4.36 14.35 -6.49
C LEU A 383 4.06 12.94 -5.98
N VAL A 384 2.94 12.34 -6.41
CA VAL A 384 2.56 10.96 -6.04
C VAL A 384 3.58 9.94 -6.56
N THR A 385 4.20 10.18 -7.73
CA THR A 385 5.28 9.32 -8.22
C THR A 385 6.53 9.41 -7.35
N LEU A 386 6.91 10.61 -6.88
CA LEU A 386 8.01 10.78 -5.93
C LEU A 386 7.71 10.07 -4.60
N ILE A 387 6.49 10.16 -4.09
CA ILE A 387 6.04 9.40 -2.91
C ILE A 387 6.17 7.90 -3.16
N GLY A 388 5.82 7.40 -4.35
CA GLY A 388 6.02 6.00 -4.74
C GLY A 388 7.48 5.54 -4.64
N VAL A 389 8.42 6.37 -5.09
CA VAL A 389 9.87 6.09 -4.97
C VAL A 389 10.31 6.05 -3.50
N ILE A 390 9.80 6.97 -2.67
CA ILE A 390 10.05 6.98 -1.22
C ILE A 390 9.55 5.67 -0.58
N ILE A 391 8.35 5.20 -0.93
CA ILE A 391 7.79 3.94 -0.42
C ILE A 391 8.71 2.77 -0.75
N ALA A 392 9.11 2.66 -2.02
CA ALA A 392 9.92 1.53 -2.49
C ALA A 392 11.30 1.51 -1.82
N THR A 393 11.97 2.66 -1.74
CA THR A 393 13.29 2.78 -1.10
C THR A 393 13.24 2.51 0.40
N SER A 394 12.22 3.03 1.11
CA SER A 394 12.04 2.78 2.55
C SER A 394 11.81 1.30 2.84
N THR A 395 10.98 0.63 2.04
CA THR A 395 10.68 -0.81 2.22
C THR A 395 11.87 -1.71 1.88
N ILE A 396 12.75 -1.30 0.95
CA ILE A 396 13.99 -2.04 0.66
C ILE A 396 15.01 -1.86 1.78
N ALA A 397 15.12 -0.67 2.36
CA ALA A 397 16.10 -0.38 3.41
C ALA A 397 15.76 -1.08 4.74
N GLU A 398 14.46 -1.24 5.04
CA GLU A 398 13.95 -1.74 6.32
C GLU A 398 14.56 -3.11 6.74
N PRO A 399 14.56 -4.17 5.92
CA PRO A 399 15.13 -5.45 6.34
C PRO A 399 16.63 -5.41 6.62
N PHE A 400 17.39 -4.52 5.96
CA PHE A 400 18.82 -4.37 6.26
C PHE A 400 19.05 -3.68 7.59
N LEU A 401 18.18 -2.73 7.98
CA LEU A 401 18.22 -2.11 9.29
C LEU A 401 17.90 -3.14 10.39
N VAL A 402 16.83 -3.92 10.22
CA VAL A 402 16.45 -5.00 11.14
C VAL A 402 17.55 -6.07 11.23
N MET A 403 18.22 -6.41 10.13
CA MET A 403 19.34 -7.35 10.12
C MET A 403 20.50 -6.91 11.02
N VAL A 404 20.78 -5.61 11.10
CA VAL A 404 21.89 -5.07 11.91
C VAL A 404 21.47 -4.89 13.36
N VAL A 405 20.26 -4.37 13.61
CA VAL A 405 19.82 -3.98 14.96
C VAL A 405 19.12 -5.12 15.70
N ALA A 406 18.32 -5.92 15.00
CA ALA A 406 17.48 -6.97 15.56
C ALA A 406 17.57 -8.33 14.83
N PRO A 407 18.78 -8.92 14.69
CA PRO A 407 18.98 -10.16 13.94
C PRO A 407 18.25 -11.38 14.54
N GLU A 408 18.01 -11.37 15.85
CA GLU A 408 17.32 -12.45 16.58
C GLU A 408 15.86 -12.11 16.88
N THR A 409 15.40 -10.92 16.50
CA THR A 409 14.03 -10.44 16.68
C THR A 409 13.54 -10.49 18.14
N THR A 410 14.45 -10.28 19.10
CA THR A 410 14.09 -10.24 20.53
C THR A 410 13.50 -8.89 20.93
N TRP A 411 12.70 -8.84 22.00
CA TRP A 411 12.10 -7.59 22.49
C TRP A 411 13.13 -6.48 22.76
N ASN A 412 14.26 -6.83 23.39
CA ASN A 412 15.32 -5.86 23.71
C ASN A 412 15.99 -5.27 22.46
N GLN A 413 16.06 -6.02 21.35
CA GLN A 413 16.55 -5.48 20.09
C GLN A 413 15.51 -4.56 19.45
N TRP A 414 14.24 -4.98 19.47
CA TRP A 414 13.11 -4.19 18.97
C TRP A 414 12.88 -2.89 19.74
N PHE A 415 13.24 -2.83 21.02
CA PHE A 415 13.23 -1.61 21.84
C PHE A 415 13.86 -0.41 21.10
N PHE A 416 15.07 -0.60 20.55
CA PHE A 416 15.78 0.48 19.85
C PHE A 416 15.09 0.87 18.54
N LEU A 417 14.56 -0.11 17.81
CA LEU A 417 13.83 0.13 16.57
C LEU A 417 12.52 0.90 16.84
N PHE A 418 11.76 0.53 17.87
CA PHE A 418 10.52 1.24 18.22
C PHE A 418 10.77 2.71 18.55
N ILE A 419 11.85 3.02 19.31
CA ILE A 419 12.23 4.41 19.59
C ILE A 419 12.65 5.13 18.30
N LEU A 420 13.49 4.52 17.48
CA LEU A 420 13.99 5.11 16.24
C LEU A 420 12.84 5.46 15.28
N HIS A 421 11.98 4.48 14.97
CA HIS A 421 10.87 4.66 14.05
C HIS A 421 9.80 5.60 14.61
N GLY A 422 9.55 5.55 15.92
CA GLY A 422 8.66 6.49 16.58
C GLY A 422 9.17 7.94 16.57
N ALA A 423 10.48 8.14 16.74
CA ALA A 423 11.11 9.45 16.62
C ALA A 423 11.02 9.98 15.19
N ILE A 424 11.25 9.15 14.17
CA ILE A 424 11.10 9.52 12.75
C ILE A 424 9.67 10.01 12.47
N LEU A 425 8.65 9.29 12.96
CA LEU A 425 7.25 9.68 12.83
C LEU A 425 6.93 11.02 13.52
N ALA A 426 7.40 11.20 14.76
CA ALA A 426 7.15 12.42 15.53
C ALA A 426 7.85 13.64 14.91
N ILE A 427 9.13 13.52 14.56
CA ILE A 427 9.93 14.61 14.00
C ILE A 427 9.38 15.02 12.63
N SER A 428 9.08 14.06 11.75
CA SER A 428 8.48 14.36 10.45
C SER A 428 7.12 15.03 10.56
N ASN A 429 6.30 14.64 11.55
CA ASN A 429 5.03 15.31 11.82
C ASN A 429 5.22 16.77 12.25
N VAL A 430 6.17 17.06 13.14
CA VAL A 430 6.48 18.43 13.58
C VAL A 430 6.91 19.27 12.37
N ILE A 431 7.82 18.76 11.55
CA ILE A 431 8.29 19.46 10.35
C ILE A 431 7.13 19.70 9.38
N PHE A 432 6.28 18.70 9.15
CA PHE A 432 5.09 18.84 8.31
C PHE A 432 4.18 19.95 8.82
N CYS A 433 3.81 19.94 10.10
CA CYS A 433 2.87 20.91 10.67
C CYS A 433 3.42 22.35 10.62
N VAL A 434 4.73 22.54 10.76
CA VAL A 434 5.37 23.86 10.67
C VAL A 434 5.37 24.38 9.22
N LEU A 435 5.79 23.52 8.29
CA LEU A 435 6.02 23.92 6.90
C LEU A 435 4.76 23.93 6.03
N ILE A 436 3.75 23.13 6.37
CA ILE A 436 2.59 22.96 5.49
C ILE A 436 1.77 24.24 5.41
N ARG A 437 1.47 24.63 4.17
CA ARG A 437 0.38 25.53 3.81
C ARG A 437 -0.44 24.79 2.78
N ALA A 438 -1.63 24.32 3.18
CA ALA A 438 -2.51 23.51 2.35
C ALA A 438 -3.38 24.42 1.48
N GLU A 439 -2.71 25.15 0.61
CA GLU A 439 -3.28 26.03 -0.38
C GLU A 439 -2.64 25.71 -1.73
N PRO A 440 -3.32 25.99 -2.85
CA PRO A 440 -2.73 25.84 -4.18
C PRO A 440 -1.41 26.59 -4.29
N ALA A 441 -0.34 25.90 -4.67
CA ALA A 441 0.94 26.55 -4.85
C ALA A 441 0.90 27.52 -6.04
N LYS A 442 1.67 28.62 -5.98
CA LYS A 442 1.70 29.65 -7.03
C LYS A 442 2.02 29.09 -8.43
N PHE A 443 2.85 28.05 -8.51
CA PHE A 443 3.19 27.41 -9.79
C PHE A 443 2.02 26.64 -10.42
N THR A 444 0.90 26.48 -9.69
CA THR A 444 -0.33 25.85 -10.20
C THR A 444 -1.31 26.84 -10.82
N GLU A 445 -1.06 28.15 -10.68
CA GLU A 445 -1.89 29.19 -11.27
C GLU A 445 -1.73 29.19 -12.79
N THR A 446 -2.83 28.95 -13.51
CA THR A 446 -2.86 29.14 -14.96
C THR A 446 -2.93 30.63 -15.24
N LYS A 447 -1.86 31.22 -15.77
CA LYS A 447 -1.91 32.61 -16.26
C LYS A 447 -3.04 32.74 -17.30
N PRO A 448 -3.89 33.77 -17.23
CA PRO A 448 -4.87 34.02 -18.27
C PRO A 448 -4.15 34.30 -19.60
N MET A 449 -4.74 33.80 -20.70
CA MET A 449 -4.17 33.83 -22.05
C MET A 449 -3.79 35.25 -22.53
N SER A 450 -4.43 36.29 -21.98
CA SER A 450 -4.12 37.70 -22.25
C SER A 450 -2.75 38.17 -21.76
N GLN A 451 -2.05 37.42 -20.90
CA GLN A 451 -0.71 37.78 -20.40
C GLN A 451 0.43 37.06 -21.13
N LEU A 452 0.12 36.17 -22.08
CA LEU A 452 1.13 35.50 -22.91
C LEU A 452 1.46 36.31 -24.17
N GLU A 453 0.50 37.08 -24.70
CA GLU A 453 0.71 37.95 -25.88
C GLU A 453 1.61 39.17 -25.57
N ASP A 454 1.67 39.62 -24.33
CA ASP A 454 2.53 40.74 -23.91
C ASP A 454 3.98 40.30 -23.60
N GLY A 455 4.23 38.99 -23.44
CA GLY A 455 5.52 38.44 -23.03
C GLY A 455 6.45 38.02 -24.18
N GLU A 456 5.95 37.87 -25.41
CA GLU A 456 6.77 37.56 -26.59
C GLU A 456 7.25 38.81 -27.35
N LYS A 457 7.06 40.01 -26.77
CA LYS A 457 7.54 41.29 -27.34
C LYS A 457 8.60 42.02 -26.51
N GLN A 458 9.31 41.35 -25.60
CA GLN A 458 10.49 41.94 -24.94
C GLN A 458 11.72 41.05 -25.06
#